data_AF-A0A7W0CPJ5-F1
#
_entry.id   AF-A0A7W0CPJ5-F1
#
_cell.length_a   1.000
_cell.length_b   1.000
_cell.length_c   1.000
_cell.angle_alpha   90.00
_cell.angle_beta   90.00
_cell.angle_gamma   90.00
#
_symmetry.space_group_name_H-M   'P 1'
#
loop_
_entity.id
_entity.type
_entity.pdbx_description
1 polymer ?
#
loop_
_entity_poly.entity_id
_entity_poly.type
_entity_poly.pdbx_seq_one_letter_code
_entity_poly.pdbx_strand_id
1 'polypeptide(L)'
;MTTALLTVTYEAGASTARSPAVVVSKMTGPDSVSSTATRWKVKATDLGVMWDNGAGEILAAFGDTFGDTWAPPGANGNDWRSQVLLRSRDRSLSDGMSFDSAATDTPGHAKELIPSRKIDGDEITVIPTAGVSVGSRQYLAYMSVRHWGPPGQWDTNYAGIAYSDDNGQNWTTAGTPRWDNPTGGDHFQMAAMARRDGFVYLYGTPNGRNGAAYLARVPEDQILVKSSYRYWTGSAWQQGQDTLAVPIVQAPVAELSVQFNAYTDRWLMTYLMGEDLVLRSAAAPTGPWSAPRVVASFADYPGLYGGFMHPWSSGPDLYLALSEWTPYNVYLIRIQLDRNAAIVNPNLVTDPSFERDQGAWTCTGNCGVDNATWSFTADHNGFVRYNRGWHDLHQSVAVSPNTDYVLTGFLRTSANNDNGFFGVRNPGGAPIREVNFRAIGSWTRFTVAFNSGNRSSVQVFAGIWTDNGDMWLQADDIAIVRAAP
;
A
#
# COMPACT_ATOMS: atom_id res chain seq x y z
N MET A 1 19.06 -19.08 -34.69
CA MET A 1 19.07 -17.61 -34.55
C MET A 1 19.09 -17.31 -33.07
N THR A 2 20.19 -16.78 -32.57
CA THR A 2 20.45 -16.52 -31.16
C THR A 2 19.76 -15.22 -30.78
N THR A 3 18.65 -15.30 -30.05
CA THR A 3 17.96 -14.12 -29.52
C THR A 3 18.80 -13.57 -28.38
N ALA A 4 19.51 -12.47 -28.62
CA ALA A 4 20.20 -11.75 -27.57
C ALA A 4 19.17 -11.23 -26.55
N LEU A 5 19.19 -11.77 -25.34
CA LEU A 5 18.50 -11.16 -24.20
C LEU A 5 19.21 -9.83 -23.89
N LEU A 6 18.54 -8.72 -24.19
CA LEU A 6 18.94 -7.43 -23.65
C LEU A 6 18.76 -7.46 -22.13
N THR A 7 19.87 -7.53 -21.41
CA THR A 7 19.91 -7.27 -19.96
C THR A 7 19.69 -5.77 -19.77
N VAL A 8 18.45 -5.35 -19.53
CA VAL A 8 18.16 -4.00 -19.05
C VAL A 8 18.49 -3.99 -17.56
N THR A 9 19.59 -3.35 -17.19
CA THR A 9 19.91 -3.01 -15.80
C THR A 9 19.04 -1.83 -15.40
N TYR A 10 18.11 -2.04 -14.47
CA TYR A 10 17.38 -0.95 -13.82
C TYR A 10 18.27 -0.40 -12.70
N GLU A 11 18.62 0.89 -12.76
CA GLU A 11 19.33 1.53 -11.64
C GLU A 11 18.41 1.62 -10.42
N ALA A 12 18.96 1.32 -9.24
CA ALA A 12 18.27 1.30 -7.97
C ALA A 12 18.17 2.72 -7.36
N GLY A 13 17.38 3.59 -7.99
CA GLY A 13 17.04 4.90 -7.45
C GLY A 13 15.62 5.33 -7.81
N ALA A 14 15.01 6.19 -7.00
CA ALA A 14 13.70 6.79 -7.25
C ALA A 14 13.59 7.33 -8.69
N SER A 15 12.55 6.91 -9.42
CA SER A 15 12.29 7.46 -10.74
C SER A 15 11.67 8.86 -10.64
N THR A 16 11.76 9.65 -11.71
CA THR A 16 11.02 10.92 -11.83
C THR A 16 9.55 10.71 -12.21
N ALA A 17 9.12 9.46 -12.42
CA ALA A 17 7.76 9.14 -12.84
C ALA A 17 6.75 9.60 -11.79
N ARG A 18 5.61 10.15 -12.23
CA ARG A 18 4.53 10.54 -11.33
C ARG A 18 3.77 9.32 -10.85
N SER A 19 3.27 9.37 -9.61
CA SER A 19 2.35 8.37 -9.09
C SER A 19 0.99 8.47 -9.80
N PRO A 20 0.55 7.44 -10.56
CA PRO A 20 -0.83 7.38 -11.02
C PRO A 20 -1.82 7.08 -9.90
N ALA A 21 -1.36 6.50 -8.79
CA ALA A 21 -2.19 6.14 -7.66
C ALA A 21 -2.85 7.35 -6.98
N VAL A 22 -4.01 7.09 -6.39
CA VAL A 22 -4.76 8.04 -5.55
C VAL A 22 -4.89 7.44 -4.16
N VAL A 23 -4.54 8.21 -3.13
CA VAL A 23 -4.79 7.83 -1.74
C VAL A 23 -6.29 7.90 -1.44
N VAL A 24 -6.81 6.82 -0.86
CA VAL A 24 -8.24 6.66 -0.57
C VAL A 24 -8.52 6.88 0.90
N SER A 25 -7.69 6.32 1.78
CA SER A 25 -7.84 6.43 3.24
C SER A 25 -6.62 5.92 3.98
N LYS A 26 -6.43 6.39 5.21
CA LYS A 26 -5.49 5.78 6.17
C LYS A 26 -6.14 4.55 6.83
N MET A 27 -5.51 3.39 6.70
CA MET A 27 -6.03 2.10 7.19
C MET A 27 -5.71 1.88 8.67
N THR A 28 -4.54 2.32 9.12
CA THR A 28 -4.04 2.07 10.48
C THR A 28 -3.52 3.33 11.18
N GLY A 29 -3.42 3.26 12.51
CA GLY A 29 -2.88 4.30 13.36
C GLY A 29 -3.90 5.36 13.79
N PRO A 30 -3.43 6.47 14.38
CA PRO A 30 -4.24 7.66 14.63
C PRO A 30 -4.90 8.16 13.34
N ASP A 31 -6.13 8.68 13.47
CA ASP A 31 -6.94 9.21 12.37
C ASP A 31 -7.26 8.21 11.24
N SER A 32 -6.99 6.91 11.44
CA SER A 32 -7.45 5.87 10.52
C SER A 32 -8.97 5.74 10.53
N VAL A 33 -9.54 5.25 9.42
CA VAL A 33 -10.98 4.97 9.26
C VAL A 33 -11.55 4.16 10.43
N SER A 34 -10.73 3.26 10.97
CA SER A 34 -11.12 2.35 12.03
C SER A 34 -10.65 2.77 13.42
N SER A 35 -9.95 3.89 13.58
CA SER A 35 -9.36 4.29 14.88
C SER A 35 -8.56 3.16 15.54
N THR A 36 -7.70 2.47 14.78
CA THR A 36 -7.02 1.24 15.25
C THR A 36 -6.13 1.50 16.48
N ALA A 37 -5.60 2.72 16.60
CA ALA A 37 -4.82 3.18 17.74
C ALA A 37 -5.57 3.08 19.08
N THR A 38 -6.86 3.42 19.09
CA THR A 38 -7.68 3.43 20.31
C THR A 38 -8.44 2.13 20.50
N ARG A 39 -8.92 1.50 19.41
CA ARG A 39 -9.68 0.25 19.48
C ARG A 39 -8.83 -0.98 19.77
N TRP A 40 -7.58 -1.01 19.29
CA TRP A 40 -6.74 -2.20 19.32
C TRP A 40 -5.26 -1.95 19.68
N LYS A 41 -4.92 -0.73 20.10
CA LYS A 41 -3.53 -0.32 20.40
C LYS A 41 -2.57 -0.49 19.22
N VAL A 42 -3.08 -0.41 17.99
CA VAL A 42 -2.29 -0.40 16.76
C VAL A 42 -2.08 1.07 16.39
N LYS A 43 -1.06 1.72 16.98
CA LYS A 43 -0.74 3.13 16.73
C LYS A 43 0.16 3.30 15.51
N ALA A 44 1.04 2.34 15.28
CA ALA A 44 1.92 2.31 14.13
C ALA A 44 2.21 0.87 13.74
N THR A 45 2.22 0.60 12.45
CA THR A 45 2.34 -0.73 11.88
C THR A 45 2.62 -0.63 10.39
N ASP A 46 3.02 -1.74 9.79
CA ASP A 46 3.38 -1.81 8.38
C ASP A 46 2.77 -3.02 7.65
N LEU A 47 3.02 -3.08 6.35
CA LEU A 47 2.54 -4.06 5.40
C LEU A 47 1.04 -3.95 5.11
N GLY A 48 0.22 -4.87 5.62
CA GLY A 48 -1.16 -5.07 5.18
C GLY A 48 -1.30 -6.19 4.15
N VAL A 49 -0.71 -7.36 4.45
CA VAL A 49 -0.88 -8.59 3.66
C VAL A 49 -2.33 -9.04 3.79
N MET A 50 -3.08 -8.99 2.68
CA MET A 50 -4.52 -9.25 2.67
C MET A 50 -4.91 -10.51 1.90
N TRP A 51 -5.89 -11.26 2.43
CA TRP A 51 -6.53 -12.37 1.74
C TRP A 51 -8.00 -12.50 2.13
N ASP A 52 -8.83 -13.03 1.23
CA ASP A 52 -10.21 -13.42 1.54
C ASP A 52 -10.20 -14.71 2.36
N ASN A 53 -10.88 -14.71 3.51
CA ASN A 53 -10.93 -15.90 4.38
C ASN A 53 -11.83 -17.03 3.86
N GLY A 54 -12.55 -16.81 2.76
CA GLY A 54 -13.53 -17.75 2.21
C GLY A 54 -14.89 -17.73 2.92
N ALA A 55 -15.08 -16.81 3.88
CA ALA A 55 -16.26 -16.69 4.72
C ALA A 55 -16.78 -15.24 4.80
N GLY A 56 -16.44 -14.40 3.82
CA GLY A 56 -17.00 -13.06 3.66
C GLY A 56 -16.22 -11.93 4.35
N GLU A 57 -15.02 -12.21 4.86
CA GLU A 57 -14.11 -11.22 5.45
C GLU A 57 -12.75 -11.21 4.74
N ILE A 58 -12.14 -10.04 4.67
CA ILE A 58 -10.70 -9.91 4.45
C ILE A 58 -9.99 -10.05 5.79
N LEU A 59 -8.94 -10.85 5.81
CA LEU A 59 -7.94 -10.86 6.87
C LEU A 59 -6.76 -10.02 6.37
N ALA A 60 -6.35 -9.04 7.18
CA ALA A 60 -5.19 -8.20 6.93
C ALA A 60 -4.16 -8.44 8.03
N ALA A 61 -3.04 -9.07 7.68
CA ALA A 61 -1.89 -9.24 8.56
C ALA A 61 -0.91 -8.08 8.35
N PHE A 62 -0.55 -7.43 9.45
CA PHE A 62 0.42 -6.34 9.48
C PHE A 62 1.71 -6.81 10.16
N GLY A 63 2.83 -6.17 9.85
CA GLY A 63 4.13 -6.50 10.42
C GLY A 63 4.37 -5.86 11.78
N ASP A 64 5.58 -5.36 11.98
CA ASP A 64 6.03 -4.84 13.27
C ASP A 64 5.08 -3.72 13.72
N THR A 65 4.44 -3.93 14.87
CA THR A 65 3.33 -3.11 15.34
C THR A 65 3.61 -2.57 16.72
N PHE A 66 3.43 -1.25 16.88
CA PHE A 66 3.73 -0.52 18.10
C PHE A 66 2.48 0.18 18.65
N GLY A 67 2.40 0.20 19.97
CA GLY A 67 1.27 0.76 20.71
C GLY A 67 1.71 1.95 21.53
N ASP A 68 1.97 1.72 22.81
CA ASP A 68 2.33 2.79 23.74
C ASP A 68 3.69 3.43 23.43
N THR A 69 3.78 4.74 23.69
CA THR A 69 4.96 5.58 23.48
C THR A 69 5.55 5.64 22.06
N TRP A 70 4.90 5.05 21.04
CA TRP A 70 5.31 5.28 19.66
C TRP A 70 5.19 6.77 19.32
N ALA A 71 6.20 7.27 18.61
CA ALA A 71 6.20 8.56 17.93
C ALA A 71 6.92 8.39 16.59
N PRO A 72 6.54 9.11 15.54
CA PRO A 72 7.28 9.07 14.28
C PRO A 72 8.74 9.55 14.46
N PRO A 73 9.70 9.09 13.63
CA PRO A 73 9.51 8.22 12.47
C PRO A 73 9.71 6.72 12.76
N GLY A 74 9.12 5.86 11.91
CA GLY A 74 9.51 4.46 11.78
C GLY A 74 9.10 3.51 12.91
N ALA A 75 9.74 2.34 12.91
CA ALA A 75 9.52 1.25 13.84
C ALA A 75 10.16 1.52 15.22
N ASN A 76 9.39 2.05 16.17
CA ASN A 76 9.88 2.35 17.52
C ASN A 76 8.77 2.33 18.58
N GLY A 77 9.16 2.49 19.84
CA GLY A 77 8.22 2.57 20.96
C GLY A 77 8.00 1.22 21.65
N ASN A 78 7.04 1.20 22.57
CA ASN A 78 6.71 0.03 23.37
C ASN A 78 5.50 -0.70 22.78
N ASP A 79 5.11 -1.80 23.44
CA ASP A 79 4.00 -2.65 23.00
C ASP A 79 4.22 -3.18 21.57
N TRP A 80 5.45 -3.67 21.36
CA TRP A 80 5.88 -4.23 20.09
C TRP A 80 5.36 -5.66 19.91
N ARG A 81 4.54 -5.84 18.89
CA ARG A 81 4.10 -7.15 18.38
C ARG A 81 4.68 -7.32 16.98
N SER A 82 5.29 -8.46 16.70
CA SER A 82 5.91 -8.77 15.40
C SER A 82 4.89 -8.69 14.26
N GLN A 83 3.64 -9.00 14.57
CA GLN A 83 2.54 -8.98 13.64
C GLN A 83 1.20 -8.89 14.38
N VAL A 84 0.24 -8.21 13.76
CA VAL A 84 -1.16 -8.20 14.21
C VAL A 84 -2.08 -8.54 13.05
N LEU A 85 -3.29 -9.00 13.34
CA LEU A 85 -4.30 -9.30 12.33
C LEU A 85 -5.59 -8.56 12.61
N LEU A 86 -6.06 -7.83 11.59
CA LEU A 86 -7.37 -7.17 11.58
C LEU A 86 -8.28 -7.83 10.55
N ARG A 87 -9.60 -7.74 10.75
CA ARG A 87 -10.61 -8.32 9.85
C ARG A 87 -11.56 -7.26 9.37
N SER A 88 -11.94 -7.34 8.09
CA SER A 88 -12.84 -6.39 7.44
C SER A 88 -13.91 -7.11 6.63
N ARG A 89 -15.15 -6.70 6.77
CA ARG A 89 -16.28 -7.07 5.88
C ARG A 89 -16.60 -5.95 4.89
N ASP A 90 -15.83 -4.86 4.92
CA ASP A 90 -16.10 -3.67 4.14
C ASP A 90 -15.91 -3.94 2.65
N ARG A 91 -16.96 -3.67 1.87
CA ARG A 91 -16.98 -3.87 0.41
C ARG A 91 -16.87 -2.55 -0.33
N SER A 92 -17.08 -1.42 0.35
CA SER A 92 -17.06 -0.10 -0.27
C SER A 92 -15.65 0.46 -0.19
N LEU A 93 -14.78 0.02 -1.10
CA LEU A 93 -13.38 0.44 -1.05
C LEU A 93 -13.16 1.87 -1.54
N SER A 94 -14.14 2.48 -2.21
CA SER A 94 -14.00 3.83 -2.76
C SER A 94 -13.98 4.95 -1.72
N ASP A 95 -14.58 4.74 -0.55
CA ASP A 95 -14.63 5.66 0.59
C ASP A 95 -13.68 5.26 1.73
N GLY A 96 -13.00 4.11 1.61
CA GLY A 96 -11.96 3.66 2.52
C GLY A 96 -12.07 2.16 2.78
N MET A 97 -11.32 1.66 3.75
CA MET A 97 -11.49 0.29 4.25
C MET A 97 -11.56 0.32 5.77
N SER A 98 -12.72 -0.05 6.31
CA SER A 98 -12.91 -0.20 7.75
C SER A 98 -12.58 -1.62 8.24
N PHE A 99 -12.11 -1.74 9.47
CA PHE A 99 -11.88 -2.99 10.18
C PHE A 99 -12.97 -3.19 11.23
N ASP A 100 -13.51 -4.41 11.30
CA ASP A 100 -14.56 -4.81 12.22
C ASP A 100 -13.99 -5.36 13.54
N SER A 101 -12.93 -6.15 13.44
CA SER A 101 -12.34 -6.86 14.58
C SER A 101 -10.83 -7.04 14.43
N ALA A 102 -10.18 -7.46 15.51
CA ALA A 102 -8.78 -7.86 15.54
C ALA A 102 -8.64 -9.26 16.14
N ALA A 103 -7.53 -9.94 15.89
CA ALA A 103 -7.09 -11.02 16.76
C ALA A 103 -6.59 -10.42 18.08
N THR A 104 -7.26 -10.71 19.19
CA THR A 104 -6.97 -10.07 20.49
C THR A 104 -6.56 -11.09 21.55
N ASP A 105 -5.70 -10.67 22.49
CA ASP A 105 -5.36 -11.41 23.72
C ASP A 105 -6.21 -10.93 24.92
N THR A 106 -6.53 -9.63 24.93
CA THR A 106 -7.35 -8.94 25.91
C THR A 106 -8.26 -7.93 25.21
N PRO A 107 -9.39 -7.54 25.82
CA PRO A 107 -10.31 -6.59 25.20
C PRO A 107 -9.62 -5.29 24.80
N GLY A 108 -9.72 -4.91 23.53
CA GLY A 108 -9.18 -3.66 23.02
C GLY A 108 -7.68 -3.67 22.69
N HIS A 109 -7.05 -4.84 22.60
CA HIS A 109 -5.64 -4.99 22.28
C HIS A 109 -5.43 -6.09 21.22
N ALA A 110 -4.91 -5.71 20.05
CA ALA A 110 -4.50 -6.69 19.03
C ALA A 110 -3.24 -7.42 19.48
N LYS A 111 -3.22 -8.74 19.39
CA LYS A 111 -2.14 -9.58 19.90
C LYS A 111 -1.09 -9.91 18.85
N GLU A 112 0.10 -10.25 19.33
CA GLU A 112 1.12 -10.94 18.55
C GLU A 112 0.60 -12.32 18.11
N LEU A 113 0.70 -12.65 16.82
CA LEU A 113 0.13 -13.89 16.26
C LEU A 113 1.06 -15.09 16.42
N ILE A 114 2.32 -14.89 16.03
CA ILE A 114 3.40 -15.89 16.11
C ILE A 114 4.51 -15.23 16.93
N PRO A 115 4.75 -15.70 18.16
CA PRO A 115 5.75 -15.08 19.02
C PRO A 115 7.15 -15.13 18.41
N SER A 116 7.90 -14.04 18.59
CA SER A 116 9.33 -13.97 18.27
C SER A 116 10.15 -13.90 19.56
N ARG A 117 11.45 -14.16 19.48
CA ARG A 117 12.33 -14.06 20.65
C ARG A 117 12.60 -12.62 21.08
N LYS A 118 12.46 -11.64 20.17
CA LYS A 118 12.82 -10.23 20.39
C LYS A 118 14.30 -10.06 20.76
N ILE A 119 15.18 -10.89 20.19
CA ILE A 119 16.62 -10.87 20.43
C ILE A 119 17.34 -10.67 19.10
N ASP A 120 18.00 -9.51 18.96
CA ASP A 120 18.81 -9.22 17.79
C ASP A 120 19.95 -10.23 17.62
N GLY A 121 20.18 -10.69 16.39
CA GLY A 121 21.15 -11.73 16.07
C GLY A 121 20.67 -13.17 16.32
N ASP A 122 19.52 -13.37 16.97
CA ASP A 122 18.88 -14.67 17.15
C ASP A 122 17.53 -14.73 16.42
N GLU A 123 16.52 -14.00 16.89
CA GLU A 123 15.26 -13.79 16.19
C GLU A 123 14.65 -12.49 16.70
N ILE A 124 14.88 -11.41 15.95
CA ILE A 124 14.43 -10.07 16.33
C ILE A 124 12.93 -9.91 16.11
N THR A 125 12.37 -10.51 15.04
CA THR A 125 10.94 -10.46 14.75
C THR A 125 10.48 -11.58 13.81
N VAL A 126 9.17 -11.79 13.72
CA VAL A 126 8.50 -12.70 12.79
C VAL A 126 7.50 -11.93 11.94
N ILE A 127 7.80 -11.76 10.65
CA ILE A 127 7.04 -10.88 9.75
C ILE A 127 6.13 -11.68 8.80
N PRO A 128 4.84 -11.33 8.65
CA PRO A 128 3.96 -11.93 7.66
C PRO A 128 4.35 -11.48 6.25
N THR A 129 4.33 -12.40 5.30
CA THR A 129 4.72 -12.11 3.92
C THR A 129 3.59 -12.40 2.93
N ALA A 130 2.78 -13.43 3.18
CA ALA A 130 1.62 -13.76 2.34
C ALA A 130 0.52 -14.45 3.15
N GLY A 131 -0.72 -14.38 2.67
CA GLY A 131 -1.83 -15.15 3.24
C GLY A 131 -2.73 -15.74 2.16
N VAL A 132 -3.37 -16.87 2.46
CA VAL A 132 -4.34 -17.53 1.57
C VAL A 132 -5.29 -18.42 2.37
N SER A 133 -6.52 -18.57 1.89
CA SER A 133 -7.49 -19.54 2.43
C SER A 133 -7.64 -20.75 1.51
N VAL A 134 -7.70 -21.95 2.09
CA VAL A 134 -8.16 -23.18 1.40
C VAL A 134 -9.22 -23.85 2.27
N GLY A 135 -10.43 -23.97 1.71
CA GLY A 135 -11.61 -24.31 2.51
C GLY A 135 -11.82 -23.26 3.60
N SER A 136 -11.98 -23.70 4.84
CA SER A 136 -12.09 -22.81 6.01
C SER A 136 -10.74 -22.47 6.67
N ARG A 137 -9.66 -23.17 6.31
CA ARG A 137 -8.35 -23.00 6.93
C ARG A 137 -7.62 -21.81 6.31
N GLN A 138 -7.03 -21.00 7.18
CA GLN A 138 -6.19 -19.86 6.80
C GLN A 138 -4.73 -20.28 6.86
N TYR A 139 -3.93 -19.82 5.90
CA TYR A 139 -2.48 -20.04 5.85
C TYR A 139 -1.78 -18.69 5.79
N LEU A 140 -0.66 -18.58 6.51
CA LEU A 140 0.17 -17.38 6.57
C LEU A 140 1.62 -17.78 6.28
N ALA A 141 2.19 -17.27 5.21
CA ALA A 141 3.63 -17.30 5.01
C ALA A 141 4.27 -16.22 5.89
N TYR A 142 5.38 -16.56 6.54
CA TYR A 142 6.11 -15.64 7.40
C TYR A 142 7.62 -15.85 7.28
N MET A 143 8.39 -14.83 7.66
CA MET A 143 9.84 -14.91 7.80
C MET A 143 10.26 -14.72 9.25
N SER A 144 11.19 -15.55 9.73
CA SER A 144 11.93 -15.35 10.98
C SER A 144 13.13 -14.47 10.67
N VAL A 145 13.08 -13.21 11.13
CA VAL A 145 14.15 -12.23 10.93
C VAL A 145 15.14 -12.37 12.07
N ARG A 146 16.41 -12.57 11.71
CA ARG A 146 17.53 -12.65 12.67
C ARG A 146 18.03 -11.27 13.06
N HIS A 147 18.18 -10.39 12.08
CA HIS A 147 18.77 -9.06 12.26
C HIS A 147 18.28 -8.09 11.17
N TRP A 148 17.94 -6.87 11.57
CA TRP A 148 17.67 -5.76 10.66
C TRP A 148 18.97 -5.03 10.33
N GLY A 149 19.38 -5.06 9.06
CA GLY A 149 20.57 -4.39 8.56
C GLY A 149 20.27 -2.96 8.07
N PRO A 150 21.13 -2.41 7.18
CA PRO A 150 20.83 -1.16 6.48
C PRO A 150 19.49 -1.20 5.74
N PRO A 151 18.88 -0.04 5.41
CA PRO A 151 17.61 0.01 4.70
C PRO A 151 17.56 -0.93 3.49
N GLY A 152 16.53 -1.78 3.44
CA GLY A 152 16.33 -2.78 2.40
C GLY A 152 17.16 -4.07 2.54
N GLN A 153 17.91 -4.23 3.63
CA GLN A 153 18.72 -5.42 3.92
C GLN A 153 18.40 -5.98 5.31
N TRP A 154 18.20 -7.29 5.40
CA TRP A 154 18.00 -8.00 6.65
C TRP A 154 18.38 -9.46 6.49
N ASP A 155 18.73 -10.10 7.60
CA ASP A 155 19.02 -11.53 7.63
C ASP A 155 17.81 -12.30 8.12
N THR A 156 17.49 -13.41 7.47
CA THR A 156 16.48 -14.35 7.97
C THR A 156 17.13 -15.63 8.46
N ASN A 157 16.55 -16.25 9.49
CA ASN A 157 16.90 -17.62 9.84
C ASN A 157 16.26 -18.60 8.87
N TYR A 158 14.99 -18.33 8.54
CA TYR A 158 14.15 -19.14 7.68
C TYR A 158 12.84 -18.41 7.35
N ALA A 159 12.12 -18.94 6.36
CA ALA A 159 10.69 -18.68 6.17
C ALA A 159 9.86 -19.94 6.41
N GLY A 160 8.59 -19.77 6.75
CA GLY A 160 7.69 -20.89 7.03
C GLY A 160 6.24 -20.57 6.71
N ILE A 161 5.42 -21.62 6.70
CA ILE A 161 3.95 -21.48 6.60
C ILE A 161 3.34 -21.77 7.96
N ALA A 162 2.49 -20.91 8.48
CA ALA A 162 1.61 -21.19 9.61
C ALA A 162 0.19 -21.46 9.12
N TYR A 163 -0.63 -22.12 9.93
CA TYR A 163 -2.06 -22.25 9.67
C TYR A 163 -2.92 -21.87 10.87
N SER A 164 -4.15 -21.46 10.59
CA SER A 164 -5.20 -21.14 11.58
C SER A 164 -6.51 -21.79 11.17
N ASP A 165 -7.17 -22.44 12.13
CA ASP A 165 -8.49 -23.07 11.99
C ASP A 165 -9.63 -22.25 12.63
N ASP A 166 -9.30 -21.09 13.19
CA ASP A 166 -10.21 -20.22 13.94
C ASP A 166 -10.19 -18.78 13.39
N ASN A 167 -10.17 -18.69 12.05
CA ASN A 167 -10.25 -17.44 11.30
C ASN A 167 -9.16 -16.43 11.69
N GLY A 168 -7.91 -16.90 11.79
CA GLY A 168 -6.74 -16.08 12.08
C GLY A 168 -6.59 -15.69 13.55
N GLN A 169 -7.37 -16.27 14.46
CA GLN A 169 -7.27 -15.97 15.89
C GLN A 169 -6.04 -16.62 16.54
N ASN A 170 -5.73 -17.88 16.21
CA ASN A 170 -4.55 -18.59 16.69
C ASN A 170 -3.83 -19.31 15.55
N TRP A 171 -2.50 -19.40 15.63
CA TRP A 171 -1.65 -19.89 14.55
C TRP A 171 -0.75 -21.04 15.01
N THR A 172 -0.64 -22.09 14.20
CA THR A 172 0.24 -23.24 14.42
C THR A 172 1.39 -23.23 13.42
N THR A 173 2.62 -23.33 13.93
CA THR A 173 3.87 -23.43 13.15
C THR A 173 4.57 -24.79 13.32
N ALA A 174 4.16 -25.59 14.31
CA ALA A 174 4.76 -26.89 14.55
C ALA A 174 4.40 -27.87 13.41
N GLY A 175 5.42 -28.52 12.84
CA GLY A 175 5.25 -29.52 11.78
C GLY A 175 4.86 -28.95 10.41
N THR A 176 4.93 -27.63 10.23
CA THR A 176 4.64 -26.97 8.96
C THR A 176 5.91 -26.79 8.10
N PRO A 177 5.79 -26.57 6.78
CA PRO A 177 6.96 -26.46 5.91
C PRO A 177 7.76 -25.19 6.19
N ARG A 178 9.08 -25.32 6.08
CA ARG A 178 10.07 -24.27 6.34
C ARG A 178 11.18 -24.28 5.28
N TRP A 179 11.68 -23.11 4.90
CA TRP A 179 12.83 -22.88 4.03
C TRP A 179 13.95 -22.22 4.83
N ASP A 180 14.98 -23.02 5.15
CA ASP A 180 16.12 -22.59 5.96
C ASP A 180 17.05 -21.67 5.17
N ASN A 181 17.60 -20.64 5.83
CA ASN A 181 18.48 -19.67 5.19
C ASN A 181 19.86 -19.52 5.86
N PRO A 182 20.60 -20.63 6.10
CA PRO A 182 21.85 -20.57 6.85
C PRO A 182 22.93 -19.74 6.15
N THR A 183 22.84 -19.57 4.83
CA THR A 183 23.80 -18.84 3.99
C THR A 183 23.27 -17.50 3.47
N GLY A 184 22.04 -17.11 3.80
CA GLY A 184 21.45 -15.84 3.35
C GLY A 184 21.05 -15.79 1.87
N GLY A 185 20.96 -16.94 1.19
CA GLY A 185 20.74 -17.02 -0.26
C GLY A 185 19.54 -17.83 -0.71
N ASP A 186 18.69 -18.32 0.21
CA ASP A 186 17.51 -19.08 -0.15
C ASP A 186 16.50 -18.23 -0.95
N HIS A 187 15.80 -18.85 -1.90
CA HIS A 187 14.93 -18.16 -2.86
C HIS A 187 13.52 -17.84 -2.31
N PHE A 188 13.14 -18.36 -1.14
CA PHE A 188 11.76 -18.35 -0.63
C PHE A 188 11.70 -17.79 0.80
N GLN A 189 12.37 -16.67 1.04
CA GLN A 189 12.39 -16.01 2.35
C GLN A 189 11.29 -14.97 2.52
N MET A 190 10.93 -14.24 1.47
CA MET A 190 9.66 -13.54 1.40
C MET A 190 8.75 -14.23 0.40
N ALA A 191 7.44 -14.04 0.54
CA ALA A 191 6.47 -14.74 -0.28
C ALA A 191 5.33 -13.85 -0.77
N ALA A 192 4.72 -14.25 -1.88
CA ALA A 192 3.30 -14.00 -2.18
C ALA A 192 2.60 -15.33 -2.44
N MET A 193 1.31 -15.42 -2.09
CA MET A 193 0.48 -16.59 -2.31
C MET A 193 -0.71 -16.25 -3.17
N ALA A 194 -1.01 -17.12 -4.13
CA ALA A 194 -2.22 -17.02 -4.93
C ALA A 194 -2.81 -18.40 -5.16
N ARG A 195 -4.11 -18.56 -4.89
CA ARG A 195 -4.85 -19.80 -5.10
C ARG A 195 -5.56 -19.78 -6.44
N ARG A 196 -5.32 -20.79 -7.27
CA ARG A 196 -6.05 -20.98 -8.54
C ARG A 196 -5.85 -22.40 -9.10
N ASP A 197 -6.85 -22.88 -9.83
CA ASP A 197 -6.77 -24.09 -10.66
C ASP A 197 -6.30 -25.35 -9.89
N GLY A 198 -6.71 -25.47 -8.62
CA GLY A 198 -6.37 -26.60 -7.74
C GLY A 198 -4.98 -26.51 -7.10
N PHE A 199 -4.28 -25.38 -7.27
CA PHE A 199 -2.98 -25.13 -6.68
C PHE A 199 -2.98 -23.85 -5.84
N VAL A 200 -2.08 -23.83 -4.85
CA VAL A 200 -1.52 -22.58 -4.30
C VAL A 200 -0.16 -22.35 -4.95
N TYR A 201 -0.02 -21.20 -5.57
CA TYR A 201 1.24 -20.68 -6.10
C TYR A 201 1.95 -19.91 -5.00
N LEU A 202 3.23 -20.25 -4.76
CA LEU A 202 4.12 -19.59 -3.82
C LEU A 202 5.19 -18.87 -4.63
N TYR A 203 5.05 -17.56 -4.77
CA TYR A 203 6.09 -16.71 -5.33
C TYR A 203 7.08 -16.39 -4.21
N GLY A 204 8.38 -16.52 -4.46
CA GLY A 204 9.42 -16.35 -3.46
C GLY A 204 10.45 -15.30 -3.86
N THR A 205 11.02 -14.61 -2.89
CA THR A 205 12.28 -13.86 -3.04
C THR A 205 13.24 -14.23 -1.91
N PRO A 206 14.56 -14.01 -2.11
CA PRO A 206 15.51 -13.93 -1.01
C PRO A 206 15.14 -12.88 0.04
N ASN A 207 15.85 -12.91 1.18
CA ASN A 207 15.78 -11.84 2.19
C ASN A 207 16.32 -10.53 1.62
N GLY A 208 15.80 -9.41 2.11
CA GLY A 208 16.13 -8.08 1.59
C GLY A 208 15.35 -7.71 0.32
N ARG A 209 15.69 -6.56 -0.26
CA ARG A 209 14.97 -5.98 -1.41
C ARG A 209 15.63 -6.18 -2.78
N ASN A 210 16.77 -6.89 -2.81
CA ASN A 210 17.65 -6.93 -3.98
C ASN A 210 17.59 -8.25 -4.78
N GLY A 211 16.73 -9.19 -4.37
CA GLY A 211 16.62 -10.50 -4.99
C GLY A 211 15.77 -10.52 -6.25
N ALA A 212 15.78 -11.66 -6.95
CA ALA A 212 14.86 -11.96 -8.04
C ALA A 212 13.60 -12.68 -7.52
N ALA A 213 12.55 -12.75 -8.33
CA ALA A 213 11.34 -13.52 -8.00
C ALA A 213 11.41 -14.95 -8.56
N TYR A 214 11.07 -15.92 -7.73
CA TYR A 214 11.01 -17.35 -8.02
C TYR A 214 9.58 -17.87 -7.83
N LEU A 215 9.30 -19.07 -8.32
CA LEU A 215 7.95 -19.64 -8.24
C LEU A 215 7.95 -21.12 -7.90
N ALA A 216 7.12 -21.47 -6.93
CA ALA A 216 6.70 -22.82 -6.62
C ALA A 216 5.17 -22.94 -6.71
N ARG A 217 4.67 -24.16 -6.79
CA ARG A 217 3.25 -24.47 -6.58
C ARG A 217 3.07 -25.74 -5.78
N VAL A 218 1.94 -25.84 -5.09
CA VAL A 218 1.56 -27.02 -4.30
C VAL A 218 0.06 -27.28 -4.49
N PRO A 219 -0.39 -28.54 -4.58
CA PRO A 219 -1.82 -28.83 -4.53
C PRO A 219 -2.46 -28.22 -3.28
N GLU A 220 -3.69 -27.71 -3.40
CA GLU A 220 -4.39 -27.00 -2.31
C GLU A 220 -4.48 -27.81 -1.01
N ASP A 221 -4.66 -29.13 -1.10
CA ASP A 221 -4.75 -30.06 0.03
C ASP A 221 -3.38 -30.44 0.64
N GLN A 222 -2.27 -29.98 0.03
CA GLN A 222 -0.90 -30.38 0.37
C GLN A 222 -0.03 -29.20 0.83
N ILE A 223 -0.60 -28.03 1.12
CA ILE A 223 0.16 -26.81 1.51
C ILE A 223 1.11 -27.06 2.69
N LEU A 224 0.76 -27.94 3.63
CA LEU A 224 1.58 -28.26 4.80
C LEU A 224 2.63 -29.35 4.55
N VAL A 225 2.75 -29.88 3.33
CA VAL A 225 3.66 -30.98 2.99
C VAL A 225 4.79 -30.46 2.09
N LYS A 226 5.96 -30.14 2.68
CA LYS A 226 7.09 -29.53 1.94
C LYS A 226 7.50 -30.32 0.70
N SER A 227 7.52 -31.65 0.77
CA SER A 227 7.89 -32.52 -0.36
C SER A 227 6.88 -32.50 -1.53
N SER A 228 5.66 -31.98 -1.31
CA SER A 228 4.65 -31.84 -2.35
C SER A 228 4.85 -30.60 -3.23
N TYR A 229 5.67 -29.63 -2.79
CA TYR A 229 5.97 -28.42 -3.56
C TYR A 229 6.72 -28.74 -4.84
N ARG A 230 6.35 -28.06 -5.92
CA ARG A 230 6.96 -28.17 -7.24
C ARG A 230 7.50 -26.81 -7.64
N TYR A 231 8.78 -26.74 -7.95
CA TYR A 231 9.50 -25.52 -8.31
C TYR A 231 9.53 -25.36 -9.83
N TRP A 232 9.42 -24.11 -10.30
CA TRP A 232 9.44 -23.80 -11.73
C TRP A 232 10.88 -23.69 -12.25
N THR A 233 11.27 -24.60 -13.15
CA THR A 233 12.63 -24.69 -13.71
C THR A 233 12.83 -23.80 -14.94
N GLY A 234 11.86 -22.93 -15.27
CA GLY A 234 11.83 -22.15 -16.51
C GLY A 234 11.13 -22.86 -17.66
N SER A 235 10.96 -24.18 -17.55
CA SER A 235 10.31 -25.01 -18.58
C SER A 235 9.38 -26.08 -18.03
N ALA A 236 9.57 -26.51 -16.77
CA ALA A 236 8.79 -27.55 -16.16
C ALA A 236 8.57 -27.31 -14.66
N TRP A 237 7.60 -28.02 -14.09
CA TRP A 237 7.36 -28.08 -12.65
C TRP A 237 8.02 -29.32 -12.08
N GLN A 238 8.95 -29.16 -11.14
CA GLN A 238 9.74 -30.26 -10.60
C GLN A 238 9.71 -30.31 -9.07
N GLN A 239 9.50 -31.50 -8.50
CA GLN A 239 9.68 -31.73 -7.05
C GLN A 239 11.17 -31.86 -6.73
N GLY A 240 11.57 -31.41 -5.55
CA GLY A 240 12.95 -31.50 -5.08
C GLY A 240 13.33 -30.33 -4.20
N GLN A 241 14.59 -29.91 -4.29
CA GLN A 241 15.11 -28.74 -3.60
C GLN A 241 14.54 -27.45 -4.22
N ASP A 242 14.33 -26.44 -3.39
CA ASP A 242 13.95 -25.06 -3.77
C ASP A 242 14.93 -24.41 -4.76
N THR A 243 16.20 -24.78 -4.70
CA THR A 243 17.25 -24.35 -5.64
C THR A 243 16.99 -24.71 -7.11
N LEU A 244 16.00 -25.58 -7.39
CA LEU A 244 15.53 -25.85 -8.76
C LEU A 244 14.80 -24.67 -9.39
N ALA A 245 14.25 -23.75 -8.59
CA ALA A 245 13.52 -22.61 -9.09
C ALA A 245 14.47 -21.62 -9.80
N VAL A 246 14.12 -21.22 -11.02
CA VAL A 246 14.82 -20.16 -11.75
C VAL A 246 14.03 -18.84 -11.71
N PRO A 247 14.67 -17.68 -11.89
CA PRO A 247 13.98 -16.40 -11.87
C PRO A 247 12.87 -16.30 -12.92
N ILE A 248 11.66 -15.88 -12.49
CA ILE A 248 10.54 -15.51 -13.37
C ILE A 248 10.44 -13.99 -13.58
N VAL A 249 11.00 -13.21 -12.65
CA VAL A 249 11.23 -11.77 -12.76
C VAL A 249 12.63 -11.48 -12.24
N GLN A 250 13.41 -10.72 -13.01
CA GLN A 250 14.78 -10.37 -12.63
C GLN A 250 14.78 -9.38 -11.46
N ALA A 251 15.86 -9.42 -10.68
CA ALA A 251 16.11 -8.46 -9.60
C ALA A 251 16.13 -7.01 -10.09
N PRO A 252 15.81 -6.03 -9.22
CA PRO A 252 15.36 -6.20 -7.84
C PRO A 252 13.84 -6.46 -7.74
N VAL A 253 13.43 -7.32 -6.81
CA VAL A 253 12.04 -7.60 -6.42
C VAL A 253 11.98 -7.70 -4.90
N ALA A 254 11.05 -6.98 -4.27
CA ALA A 254 10.78 -7.07 -2.85
C ALA A 254 9.29 -6.94 -2.51
N GLU A 255 8.87 -7.52 -1.37
CA GLU A 255 7.53 -7.29 -0.79
C GLU A 255 6.40 -7.51 -1.80
N LEU A 256 6.52 -8.60 -2.56
CA LEU A 256 5.62 -8.91 -3.66
C LEU A 256 4.20 -9.25 -3.21
N SER A 257 3.23 -8.90 -4.04
CA SER A 257 1.84 -9.33 -3.99
C SER A 257 1.44 -9.83 -5.36
N VAL A 258 0.77 -10.98 -5.43
CA VAL A 258 0.35 -11.60 -6.70
C VAL A 258 -1.07 -12.08 -6.58
N GLN A 259 -1.89 -11.76 -7.58
CA GLN A 259 -3.23 -12.30 -7.69
C GLN A 259 -3.65 -12.42 -9.15
N PHE A 260 -4.62 -13.30 -9.42
CA PHE A 260 -5.33 -13.28 -10.69
C PHE A 260 -6.44 -12.24 -10.64
N ASN A 261 -6.47 -11.33 -11.62
CA ASN A 261 -7.48 -10.28 -11.72
C ASN A 261 -8.50 -10.62 -12.80
N ALA A 262 -9.74 -10.87 -12.39
CA ALA A 262 -10.81 -11.30 -13.30
C ALA A 262 -11.24 -10.24 -14.32
N TYR A 263 -11.02 -8.95 -14.04
CA TYR A 263 -11.37 -7.88 -14.98
C TYR A 263 -10.43 -7.82 -16.18
N THR A 264 -9.13 -8.00 -15.93
CA THR A 264 -8.09 -8.01 -16.97
C THR A 264 -7.88 -9.38 -17.59
N ASP A 265 -8.38 -10.45 -16.97
CA ASP A 265 -8.09 -11.86 -17.33
C ASP A 265 -6.58 -12.17 -17.28
N ARG A 266 -5.87 -11.56 -16.31
CA ARG A 266 -4.41 -11.66 -16.17
C ARG A 266 -3.99 -11.86 -14.73
N TRP A 267 -2.82 -12.46 -14.58
CA TRP A 267 -2.05 -12.40 -13.34
C TRP A 267 -1.45 -11.02 -13.19
N LEU A 268 -1.62 -10.42 -12.03
CA LEU A 268 -1.01 -9.15 -11.64
C LEU A 268 0.04 -9.41 -10.56
N MET A 269 1.14 -8.67 -10.63
CA MET A 269 2.19 -8.69 -9.61
C MET A 269 2.55 -7.24 -9.27
N THR A 270 2.43 -6.89 -8.00
CA THR A 270 2.89 -5.61 -7.45
C THR A 270 4.03 -5.86 -6.50
N TYR A 271 5.05 -5.01 -6.53
CA TYR A 271 6.26 -5.18 -5.72
C TYR A 271 7.11 -3.90 -5.74
N LEU A 272 8.03 -3.77 -4.79
CA LEU A 272 9.03 -2.71 -4.81
C LEU A 272 10.15 -3.03 -5.80
N MET A 273 10.39 -2.11 -6.74
CA MET A 273 11.55 -2.11 -7.63
C MET A 273 12.42 -0.90 -7.31
N GLY A 274 13.56 -1.12 -6.66
CA GLY A 274 14.33 -0.02 -6.08
C GLY A 274 13.50 0.62 -4.97
N GLU A 275 13.10 1.87 -5.17
CA GLU A 275 12.32 2.65 -4.21
C GLU A 275 10.85 2.85 -4.66
N ASP A 276 10.51 2.51 -5.89
CA ASP A 276 9.16 2.70 -6.45
C ASP A 276 8.31 1.42 -6.35
N LEU A 277 7.01 1.58 -6.17
CA LEU A 277 6.05 0.49 -6.31
C LEU A 277 5.69 0.33 -7.79
N VAL A 278 5.83 -0.90 -8.31
CA VAL A 278 5.54 -1.21 -9.71
C VAL A 278 4.49 -2.31 -9.86
N LEU A 279 3.80 -2.31 -11.00
CA LEU A 279 2.87 -3.34 -11.46
C LEU A 279 3.42 -4.05 -12.70
N ARG A 280 3.27 -5.37 -12.74
CA ARG A 280 3.42 -6.20 -13.94
C ARG A 280 2.17 -7.05 -14.16
N SER A 281 1.96 -7.46 -15.40
CA SER A 281 0.91 -8.43 -15.76
C SER A 281 1.45 -9.59 -16.60
N ALA A 282 0.79 -10.74 -16.52
CA ALA A 282 1.09 -11.93 -17.31
C ALA A 282 -0.19 -12.74 -17.63
N ALA A 283 -0.16 -13.50 -18.72
CA ALA A 283 -1.26 -14.42 -19.05
C ALA A 283 -1.20 -15.73 -18.24
N ALA A 284 -0.02 -16.09 -17.73
CA ALA A 284 0.22 -17.31 -16.96
C ALA A 284 0.97 -16.98 -15.66
N PRO A 285 0.84 -17.80 -14.61
CA PRO A 285 1.49 -17.55 -13.32
C PRO A 285 3.02 -17.52 -13.42
N THR A 286 3.58 -18.21 -14.41
CA THR A 286 5.02 -18.29 -14.71
C THR A 286 5.55 -17.13 -15.54
N GLY A 287 4.69 -16.22 -16.01
CA GLY A 287 5.04 -15.22 -17.03
C GLY A 287 4.83 -15.72 -18.47
N PRO A 288 5.45 -15.07 -19.48
CA PRO A 288 6.35 -13.92 -19.34
C PRO A 288 5.63 -12.72 -18.75
N TRP A 289 6.27 -12.04 -17.81
CA TRP A 289 5.75 -10.82 -17.18
C TRP A 289 6.03 -9.60 -18.06
N SER A 290 5.07 -8.67 -18.12
CA SER A 290 5.25 -7.38 -18.81
C SER A 290 6.42 -6.58 -18.22
N ALA A 291 6.89 -5.56 -18.94
CA ALA A 291 7.71 -4.50 -18.35
C ALA A 291 7.01 -3.89 -17.11
N PRO A 292 7.79 -3.40 -16.11
CA PRO A 292 7.22 -2.79 -14.91
C PRO A 292 6.57 -1.44 -15.27
N ARG A 293 5.49 -1.12 -14.57
CA ARG A 293 4.81 0.19 -14.65
C ARG A 293 4.73 0.77 -13.25
N VAL A 294 5.16 2.02 -13.06
CA VAL A 294 5.09 2.69 -11.76
C VAL A 294 3.63 2.86 -11.34
N VAL A 295 3.34 2.51 -10.09
CA VAL A 295 2.04 2.66 -9.42
C VAL A 295 2.10 3.82 -8.42
N ALA A 296 3.16 3.83 -7.60
CA ALA A 296 3.48 4.91 -6.68
C ALA A 296 5.00 5.12 -6.70
N SER A 297 5.42 6.37 -6.70
CA SER A 297 6.83 6.75 -6.73
C SER A 297 7.30 7.25 -5.38
N PHE A 298 8.53 6.91 -5.03
CA PHE A 298 9.21 7.42 -3.84
C PHE A 298 9.24 8.95 -3.80
N ALA A 299 9.27 9.60 -4.96
CA ALA A 299 9.26 11.07 -5.03
C ALA A 299 7.93 11.69 -4.57
N ASP A 300 6.82 10.96 -4.64
CA ASP A 300 5.52 11.40 -4.09
C ASP A 300 5.26 10.83 -2.69
N TYR A 301 5.86 9.67 -2.37
CA TYR A 301 5.69 9.01 -1.08
C TYR A 301 7.05 8.52 -0.56
N PRO A 302 7.91 9.42 -0.04
CA PRO A 302 9.20 9.05 0.51
C PRO A 302 9.08 7.96 1.58
N GLY A 303 9.87 6.90 1.40
CA GLY A 303 9.86 5.74 2.27
C GLY A 303 8.62 4.86 2.11
N LEU A 304 7.95 4.88 0.94
CA LEU A 304 6.90 3.91 0.61
C LEU A 304 7.46 2.48 0.51
N TYR A 305 6.64 1.50 0.90
CA TYR A 305 6.93 0.09 0.75
C TYR A 305 5.66 -0.77 0.83
N GLY A 306 5.77 -2.07 0.59
CA GLY A 306 4.63 -2.97 0.43
C GLY A 306 3.94 -2.80 -0.92
N GLY A 307 2.65 -2.45 -0.91
CA GLY A 307 1.80 -2.43 -2.10
C GLY A 307 1.04 -3.73 -2.29
N PHE A 308 0.41 -4.22 -1.21
CA PHE A 308 -0.32 -5.48 -1.20
C PHE A 308 -1.72 -5.31 -1.77
N MET A 309 -2.04 -6.04 -2.85
CA MET A 309 -3.33 -5.91 -3.52
C MET A 309 -4.49 -6.40 -2.64
N HIS A 310 -5.58 -5.63 -2.63
CA HIS A 310 -6.80 -5.99 -1.93
C HIS A 310 -7.58 -7.06 -2.73
N PRO A 311 -7.93 -8.22 -2.15
CA PRO A 311 -8.56 -9.34 -2.87
C PRO A 311 -9.94 -9.03 -3.47
N TRP A 312 -10.67 -8.06 -2.89
CA TRP A 312 -11.96 -7.61 -3.42
C TRP A 312 -11.88 -6.42 -4.39
N SER A 313 -10.68 -6.09 -4.88
CA SER A 313 -10.54 -5.21 -6.05
C SER A 313 -11.35 -5.77 -7.22
N SER A 314 -12.15 -4.93 -7.87
CA SER A 314 -13.10 -5.38 -8.88
C SER A 314 -13.31 -4.35 -9.98
N GLY A 315 -13.79 -4.82 -11.14
CA GLY A 315 -13.90 -3.96 -12.32
C GLY A 315 -12.54 -3.32 -12.68
N PRO A 316 -12.52 -2.05 -13.12
CA PRO A 316 -11.28 -1.37 -13.45
C PRO A 316 -10.42 -1.05 -12.21
N ASP A 317 -10.97 -1.14 -11.00
CA ASP A 317 -10.28 -0.65 -9.80
C ASP A 317 -9.38 -1.71 -9.18
N LEU A 318 -8.12 -1.32 -8.94
CA LEU A 318 -7.17 -2.07 -8.14
C LEU A 318 -6.81 -1.26 -6.89
N TYR A 319 -7.16 -1.79 -5.73
CA TYR A 319 -6.84 -1.22 -4.44
C TYR A 319 -5.65 -1.93 -3.83
N LEU A 320 -4.77 -1.19 -3.14
CA LEU A 320 -3.57 -1.72 -2.53
C LEU A 320 -3.35 -1.11 -1.13
N ALA A 321 -2.80 -1.90 -0.21
CA ALA A 321 -2.23 -1.42 1.03
C ALA A 321 -0.78 -0.98 0.80
N LEU A 322 -0.52 0.33 0.94
CA LEU A 322 0.79 0.96 0.83
C LEU A 322 1.27 1.33 2.23
N SER A 323 2.47 0.89 2.61
CA SER A 323 3.11 1.30 3.87
C SER A 323 3.99 2.51 3.64
N GLU A 324 4.10 3.37 4.64
CA GLU A 324 5.01 4.51 4.62
C GLU A 324 5.85 4.54 5.90
N TRP A 325 7.16 4.77 5.75
CA TRP A 325 8.12 4.63 6.84
C TRP A 325 8.00 5.71 7.91
N THR A 326 7.92 6.99 7.53
CA THR A 326 7.88 8.09 8.51
C THR A 326 6.62 8.04 9.39
N PRO A 327 5.38 8.04 8.85
CA PRO A 327 4.19 7.88 9.67
C PRO A 327 4.06 6.47 10.24
N TYR A 328 4.86 5.51 9.76
CA TYR A 328 4.87 4.09 10.10
C TYR A 328 3.45 3.51 10.16
N ASN A 329 2.70 3.71 9.09
CA ASN A 329 1.30 3.32 8.96
C ASN A 329 0.96 2.92 7.52
N VAL A 330 -0.21 2.30 7.36
CA VAL A 330 -0.67 1.75 6.09
C VAL A 330 -1.84 2.57 5.52
N TYR A 331 -1.78 2.82 4.22
CA TYR A 331 -2.76 3.60 3.46
C TYR A 331 -3.38 2.73 2.36
N LEU A 332 -4.68 2.90 2.14
CA LEU A 332 -5.37 2.33 1.01
C LEU A 332 -5.16 3.27 -0.18
N ILE A 333 -4.52 2.78 -1.23
CA ILE A 333 -4.36 3.48 -2.50
C ILE A 333 -5.17 2.79 -3.60
N ARG A 334 -5.48 3.52 -4.66
CA ARG A 334 -6.21 3.02 -5.83
C ARG A 334 -5.53 3.42 -7.12
N ILE A 335 -5.48 2.49 -8.07
CA ILE A 335 -5.28 2.77 -9.49
C ILE A 335 -6.45 2.20 -10.30
N GLN A 336 -6.59 2.67 -11.54
CA GLN A 336 -7.51 2.07 -12.49
C GLN A 336 -6.76 1.37 -13.62
N LEU A 337 -7.30 0.24 -14.07
CA LEU A 337 -6.79 -0.57 -15.15
C LEU A 337 -7.78 -0.61 -16.31
N ASP A 338 -7.27 -0.68 -17.54
CA ASP A 338 -8.03 -1.15 -18.69
C ASP A 338 -8.03 -2.69 -18.77
N ARG A 339 -8.75 -3.25 -19.75
CA ARG A 339 -8.81 -4.71 -19.96
C ARG A 339 -7.45 -5.35 -20.29
N ASN A 340 -6.48 -4.58 -20.72
CA ASN A 340 -5.13 -5.06 -21.04
C ASN A 340 -4.18 -4.99 -19.84
N ALA A 341 -4.67 -4.65 -18.65
CA ALA A 341 -3.88 -4.35 -17.46
C ALA A 341 -2.95 -3.13 -17.62
N ALA A 342 -3.33 -2.17 -18.47
CA ALA A 342 -2.68 -0.87 -18.51
C ALA A 342 -3.28 0.08 -17.48
N ILE A 343 -2.43 0.83 -16.77
CA ILE A 343 -2.88 1.89 -15.87
C ILE A 343 -3.51 3.02 -16.70
N VAL A 344 -4.73 3.40 -16.35
CA VAL A 344 -5.53 4.44 -17.00
C VAL A 344 -6.10 5.40 -15.96
N ASN A 345 -6.59 6.55 -16.43
CA ASN A 345 -7.17 7.61 -15.58
C ASN A 345 -6.29 7.96 -14.36
N PRO A 346 -4.98 8.25 -14.57
CA PRO A 346 -4.07 8.57 -13.46
C PRO A 346 -4.48 9.87 -12.78
N ASN A 347 -3.96 10.12 -11.59
CA ASN A 347 -4.05 11.44 -10.97
C ASN A 347 -3.44 12.50 -11.89
N LEU A 348 -4.23 13.53 -12.21
CA LEU A 348 -3.83 14.63 -13.09
C LEU A 348 -3.12 15.78 -12.35
N VAL A 349 -3.18 15.79 -11.02
CA VAL A 349 -2.52 16.79 -10.18
C VAL A 349 -1.01 16.54 -10.17
N THR A 350 -0.22 17.60 -10.32
CA THR A 350 1.24 17.55 -10.15
C THR A 350 1.57 17.72 -8.68
N ASP A 351 2.49 16.91 -8.16
CA ASP A 351 2.93 16.98 -6.75
C ASP A 351 1.74 16.94 -5.77
N PRO A 352 0.91 15.88 -5.85
CA PRO A 352 -0.35 15.82 -5.10
C PRO A 352 -0.16 15.72 -3.58
N SER A 353 0.98 15.18 -3.15
CA SER A 353 1.40 14.99 -1.75
C SER A 353 2.38 16.06 -1.25
N PHE A 354 2.75 17.04 -2.09
CA PHE A 354 3.68 18.14 -1.74
C PHE A 354 5.14 17.71 -1.46
N GLU A 355 5.51 16.47 -1.77
CA GLU A 355 6.82 15.91 -1.48
C GLU A 355 7.91 16.30 -2.50
N ARG A 356 7.54 16.71 -3.71
CA ARG A 356 8.51 16.87 -4.80
C ARG A 356 9.25 18.21 -4.81
N ASP A 357 8.81 19.19 -4.01
CA ASP A 357 9.33 20.57 -3.99
C ASP A 357 9.49 21.18 -5.41
N GLN A 358 8.48 20.98 -6.27
CA GLN A 358 8.54 21.40 -7.69
C GLN A 358 7.89 22.76 -7.97
N GLY A 359 7.44 23.48 -6.92
CA GLY A 359 6.70 24.74 -7.09
C GLY A 359 5.40 24.57 -7.89
N ALA A 360 4.80 23.38 -7.87
CA ALA A 360 3.58 23.06 -8.63
C ALA A 360 2.34 23.79 -8.09
N TRP A 361 2.37 24.20 -6.82
CA TRP A 361 1.27 24.87 -6.13
C TRP A 361 1.49 26.38 -6.08
N THR A 362 0.46 27.14 -6.45
CA THR A 362 0.42 28.60 -6.40
C THR A 362 -0.44 29.06 -5.23
N CYS A 363 -0.16 30.28 -4.77
CA CYS A 363 -0.69 30.84 -3.55
C CYS A 363 -1.54 32.09 -3.80
N THR A 364 -2.65 32.20 -3.08
CA THR A 364 -3.34 33.47 -2.83
C THR A 364 -3.14 33.86 -1.36
N GLY A 365 -2.44 34.96 -1.10
CA GLY A 365 -2.11 35.41 0.25
C GLY A 365 -1.04 34.54 0.94
N ASN A 366 -1.18 34.24 2.24
CA ASN A 366 -0.17 33.52 3.01
C ASN A 366 -0.41 32.00 3.03
N CYS A 367 0.46 31.27 2.31
CA CYS A 367 0.41 29.82 2.15
C CYS A 367 1.76 29.27 1.66
N GLY A 368 1.88 27.95 1.59
CA GLY A 368 3.06 27.27 1.08
C GLY A 368 3.03 25.78 1.35
N VAL A 369 4.21 25.17 1.39
CA VAL A 369 4.43 23.79 1.82
C VAL A 369 4.97 23.81 3.26
N ASP A 370 4.39 22.99 4.11
CA ASP A 370 4.85 22.74 5.47
C ASP A 370 5.86 21.59 5.41
N ASN A 371 7.09 21.85 5.85
CA ASN A 371 8.19 20.89 5.82
C ASN A 371 8.33 20.12 7.15
N ALA A 372 7.33 20.18 8.03
CA ALA A 372 7.31 19.49 9.31
C ALA A 372 6.49 18.19 9.26
N THR A 373 7.00 17.15 9.92
CA THR A 373 6.49 15.76 9.94
C THR A 373 5.12 15.58 10.60
N TRP A 374 4.05 16.14 10.01
CA TRP A 374 2.67 16.05 10.51
C TRP A 374 1.61 16.02 9.40
N SER A 375 2.02 15.69 8.18
CA SER A 375 1.17 15.54 6.99
C SER A 375 0.18 14.37 7.11
N PHE A 376 -0.69 14.19 6.11
CA PHE A 376 -1.59 13.04 6.07
C PHE A 376 -0.82 11.79 5.64
N THR A 377 -0.06 11.90 4.56
CA THR A 377 0.95 10.94 4.08
C THR A 377 2.33 11.56 4.07
N ALA A 378 3.37 10.73 4.12
CA ALA A 378 4.77 11.10 4.03
C ALA A 378 5.18 12.19 5.05
N ASP A 379 5.83 13.27 4.60
CA ASP A 379 6.55 14.23 5.45
C ASP A 379 6.02 15.68 5.30
N HIS A 380 5.44 16.04 4.16
CA HIS A 380 5.07 17.38 3.77
C HIS A 380 3.57 17.51 3.46
N ASN A 381 3.03 18.71 3.62
CA ASN A 381 1.66 19.03 3.19
C ASN A 381 1.56 20.50 2.76
N GLY A 382 0.52 20.85 2.00
CA GLY A 382 0.19 22.25 1.74
C GLY A 382 -0.42 22.92 2.98
N PHE A 383 -0.11 24.20 3.23
CA PHE A 383 -0.78 25.00 4.24
C PHE A 383 -1.27 26.35 3.71
N VAL A 384 -2.30 26.89 4.37
CA VAL A 384 -2.69 28.31 4.34
C VAL A 384 -2.83 28.77 5.80
N ARG A 385 -2.39 29.98 6.14
CA ARG A 385 -2.53 30.50 7.52
C ARG A 385 -2.49 32.01 7.55
N TYR A 386 -3.49 32.66 8.13
CA TYR A 386 -3.45 34.10 8.37
C TYR A 386 -4.51 34.54 9.37
N ASN A 387 -4.72 35.86 9.48
CA ASN A 387 -5.63 36.48 10.43
C ASN A 387 -6.67 37.42 9.79
N ARG A 388 -6.74 37.51 8.46
CA ARG A 388 -7.76 38.28 7.74
C ARG A 388 -7.84 37.93 6.26
N GLY A 389 -9.05 37.79 5.73
CA GLY A 389 -9.29 37.66 4.31
C GLY A 389 -9.04 36.26 3.77
N TRP A 390 -9.11 36.13 2.44
CA TRP A 390 -9.05 34.86 1.73
C TRP A 390 -7.62 34.39 1.48
N HIS A 391 -7.38 33.12 1.77
CA HIS A 391 -6.13 32.43 1.50
C HIS A 391 -6.38 31.07 0.87
N ASP A 392 -5.66 30.76 -0.21
CA ASP A 392 -5.77 29.45 -0.87
C ASP A 392 -4.43 28.94 -1.43
N LEU A 393 -4.36 27.62 -1.52
CA LEU A 393 -3.45 26.91 -2.40
C LEU A 393 -4.21 26.46 -3.63
N HIS A 394 -3.60 26.59 -4.80
CA HIS A 394 -4.24 26.20 -6.05
C HIS A 394 -3.24 25.74 -7.12
N GLN A 395 -3.75 24.94 -8.07
CA GLN A 395 -2.98 24.44 -9.20
C GLN A 395 -3.86 24.38 -10.45
N SER A 396 -3.30 24.79 -11.60
CA SER A 396 -3.98 24.59 -12.89
C SER A 396 -3.73 23.16 -13.37
N VAL A 397 -4.80 22.44 -13.69
CA VAL A 397 -4.79 21.04 -14.10
C VAL A 397 -5.41 20.93 -15.48
N ALA A 398 -4.67 20.31 -16.41
CA ALA A 398 -5.16 20.03 -17.75
C ALA A 398 -6.26 18.95 -17.69
N VAL A 399 -7.38 19.19 -18.37
CA VAL A 399 -8.51 18.27 -18.45
C VAL A 399 -8.97 18.11 -19.89
N SER A 400 -9.64 17.01 -20.19
CA SER A 400 -10.34 16.83 -21.45
C SER A 400 -11.68 17.57 -21.41
N PRO A 401 -12.08 18.29 -22.47
CA PRO A 401 -13.41 18.89 -22.56
C PRO A 401 -14.54 17.85 -22.45
N ASN A 402 -15.68 18.28 -21.93
CA ASN A 402 -16.95 17.57 -21.77
C ASN A 402 -16.78 16.21 -21.10
N THR A 403 -15.93 16.17 -20.08
CA THR A 403 -15.57 14.95 -19.38
C THR A 403 -15.88 15.10 -17.90
N ASP A 404 -16.43 14.04 -17.31
CA ASP A 404 -16.68 13.95 -15.88
C ASP A 404 -15.41 13.56 -15.12
N TYR A 405 -15.20 14.23 -14.00
CA TYR A 405 -14.05 14.09 -13.12
C TYR A 405 -14.50 14.04 -11.66
N VAL A 406 -13.65 13.43 -10.84
CA VAL A 406 -13.74 13.47 -9.39
C VAL A 406 -12.47 14.10 -8.85
N LEU A 407 -12.64 15.19 -8.09
CA LEU A 407 -11.61 15.80 -7.26
C LEU A 407 -11.70 15.21 -5.85
N THR A 408 -10.58 14.77 -5.29
CA THR A 408 -10.44 14.41 -3.87
C THR A 408 -9.24 15.09 -3.24
N GLY A 409 -9.24 15.18 -1.90
CA GLY A 409 -8.09 15.67 -1.13
C GLY A 409 -8.38 15.56 0.37
N PHE A 410 -7.34 15.53 1.18
CA PHE A 410 -7.45 15.46 2.63
C PHE A 410 -7.19 16.82 3.24
N LEU A 411 -8.09 17.28 4.09
CA LEU A 411 -8.01 18.59 4.73
C LEU A 411 -8.14 18.46 6.25
N ARG A 412 -7.47 19.36 6.98
CA ARG A 412 -7.76 19.69 8.38
C ARG A 412 -7.54 21.17 8.64
N THR A 413 -8.15 21.70 9.70
CA THR A 413 -8.11 23.15 9.99
C THR A 413 -7.96 23.44 11.47
N SER A 414 -7.68 24.71 11.79
CA SER A 414 -7.85 25.23 13.14
C SER A 414 -9.31 25.13 13.61
N ALA A 415 -9.51 25.04 14.93
CA ALA A 415 -10.83 24.89 15.55
C ALA A 415 -11.73 26.13 15.38
N ASN A 416 -11.14 27.30 15.15
CA ASN A 416 -11.84 28.55 14.88
C ASN A 416 -12.19 28.76 13.40
N ASN A 417 -11.88 27.81 12.51
CA ASN A 417 -12.29 27.88 11.10
C ASN A 417 -13.81 27.89 10.95
N ASP A 418 -14.37 28.92 10.30
CA ASP A 418 -15.81 29.10 10.15
C ASP A 418 -16.28 29.19 8.70
N ASN A 419 -15.36 29.36 7.73
CA ASN A 419 -15.70 29.45 6.31
C ASN A 419 -14.53 29.05 5.38
N GLY A 420 -14.57 27.83 4.85
CA GLY A 420 -13.60 27.32 3.89
C GLY A 420 -14.23 26.65 2.67
N PHE A 421 -13.45 26.53 1.60
CA PHE A 421 -13.89 25.94 0.33
C PHE A 421 -12.82 25.05 -0.28
N PHE A 422 -13.26 23.93 -0.84
CA PHE A 422 -12.44 23.01 -1.63
C PHE A 422 -13.16 22.71 -2.92
N GLY A 423 -12.47 22.80 -4.06
CA GLY A 423 -13.14 22.63 -5.33
C GLY A 423 -12.30 22.90 -6.55
N VAL A 424 -13.02 23.06 -7.66
CA VAL A 424 -12.49 23.43 -8.96
C VAL A 424 -13.12 24.74 -9.41
N ARG A 425 -12.30 25.63 -9.98
CA ARG A 425 -12.71 26.92 -10.53
C ARG A 425 -12.11 27.16 -11.91
N ASN A 426 -12.62 28.17 -12.61
CA ASN A 426 -11.90 28.70 -13.77
C ASN A 426 -10.57 29.30 -13.27
N PRO A 427 -9.45 29.15 -14.00
CA PRO A 427 -8.20 29.82 -13.63
C PRO A 427 -8.42 31.33 -13.41
N GLY A 428 -8.22 31.81 -12.17
CA GLY A 428 -8.46 33.19 -11.76
C GLY A 428 -9.94 33.66 -11.79
N GLY A 429 -10.89 32.74 -11.88
CA GLY A 429 -12.31 33.06 -12.04
C GLY A 429 -13.23 32.33 -11.06
N ALA A 430 -14.53 32.39 -11.33
CA ALA A 430 -15.56 31.83 -10.46
C ALA A 430 -15.47 30.29 -10.33
N PRO A 431 -15.91 29.72 -9.19
CA PRO A 431 -16.03 28.28 -8.99
C PRO A 431 -16.86 27.59 -10.08
N ILE A 432 -16.41 26.41 -10.49
CA ILE A 432 -17.17 25.47 -11.32
C ILE A 432 -17.98 24.56 -10.39
N ARG A 433 -17.31 24.02 -9.38
CA ARG A 433 -17.90 23.20 -8.32
C ARG A 433 -17.01 23.26 -7.09
N GLU A 434 -17.63 23.37 -5.92
CA GLU A 434 -16.93 23.40 -4.64
C GLU A 434 -17.81 22.82 -3.53
N VAL A 435 -17.17 22.52 -2.41
CA VAL A 435 -17.82 22.18 -1.15
C VAL A 435 -17.37 23.19 -0.10
N ASN A 436 -18.33 23.67 0.70
CA ASN A 436 -18.05 24.53 1.84
C ASN A 436 -17.82 23.68 3.10
N PHE A 437 -16.88 24.11 3.94
CA PHE A 437 -16.59 23.47 5.21
C PHE A 437 -16.28 24.50 6.31
N ARG A 438 -16.36 24.06 7.56
CA ARG A 438 -15.96 24.81 8.76
C ARG A 438 -14.78 24.13 9.42
N ALA A 439 -14.66 24.19 10.74
CA ALA A 439 -13.63 23.50 11.49
C ALA A 439 -13.61 21.99 11.20
N ILE A 440 -12.44 21.48 10.85
CA ILE A 440 -12.16 20.06 10.60
C ILE A 440 -11.04 19.64 11.55
N GLY A 441 -11.33 18.74 12.49
CA GLY A 441 -10.37 18.28 13.50
C GLY A 441 -9.32 17.33 12.94
N SER A 442 -9.72 16.08 12.68
CA SER A 442 -8.86 15.06 12.04
C SER A 442 -8.80 15.25 10.53
N TRP A 443 -7.73 14.76 9.91
CA TRP A 443 -7.64 14.68 8.45
C TRP A 443 -8.90 14.04 7.86
N THR A 444 -9.58 14.79 6.99
CA THR A 444 -10.86 14.38 6.43
C THR A 444 -10.80 14.47 4.92
N ARG A 445 -11.22 13.41 4.25
CA ARG A 445 -11.30 13.36 2.78
C ARG A 445 -12.50 14.13 2.27
N PHE A 446 -12.27 15.04 1.33
CA PHE A 446 -13.31 15.72 0.57
C PHE A 446 -13.42 15.12 -0.82
N THR A 447 -14.62 15.15 -1.39
CA THR A 447 -14.91 14.64 -2.73
C THR A 447 -15.81 15.63 -3.47
N VAL A 448 -15.41 16.01 -4.69
CA VAL A 448 -16.11 16.97 -5.54
C VAL A 448 -16.21 16.41 -6.95
N ALA A 449 -17.40 15.99 -7.37
CA ALA A 449 -17.67 15.58 -8.74
C ALA A 449 -17.96 16.81 -9.63
N PHE A 450 -17.34 16.89 -10.81
CA PHE A 450 -17.56 17.99 -11.75
C PHE A 450 -17.42 17.53 -13.21
N ASN A 451 -18.10 18.23 -14.12
CA ASN A 451 -17.88 18.13 -15.55
C ASN A 451 -17.01 19.30 -16.02
N SER A 452 -16.00 19.04 -16.84
CA SER A 452 -15.12 20.10 -17.36
C SER A 452 -15.85 21.10 -18.27
N GLY A 453 -16.99 20.74 -18.84
CA GLY A 453 -17.64 21.49 -19.91
C GLY A 453 -16.68 21.68 -21.08
N ASN A 454 -16.76 22.80 -21.81
CA ASN A 454 -15.85 23.05 -22.93
C ASN A 454 -14.37 23.32 -22.54
N ARG A 455 -13.99 23.21 -21.26
CA ARG A 455 -12.68 23.60 -20.77
C ARG A 455 -11.64 22.51 -21.02
N SER A 456 -10.44 22.94 -21.40
CA SER A 456 -9.23 22.10 -21.45
C SER A 456 -8.33 22.25 -20.21
N SER A 457 -8.70 23.14 -19.28
CA SER A 457 -7.98 23.40 -18.04
C SER A 457 -8.94 23.88 -16.97
N VAL A 458 -8.72 23.42 -15.73
CA VAL A 458 -9.41 23.88 -14.51
C VAL A 458 -8.38 24.21 -13.46
N GLN A 459 -8.76 24.98 -12.45
CA GLN A 459 -7.91 25.24 -11.28
C GLN A 459 -8.49 24.52 -10.06
N VAL A 460 -7.76 23.55 -9.52
CA VAL A 460 -8.08 22.96 -8.20
C VAL A 460 -7.63 23.91 -7.11
N PHE A 461 -8.39 24.03 -6.03
CA PHE A 461 -8.02 24.88 -4.89
C PHE A 461 -8.56 24.34 -3.56
N ALA A 462 -7.84 24.68 -2.49
CA ALA A 462 -8.27 24.56 -1.10
C ALA A 462 -7.97 25.89 -0.40
N GLY A 463 -8.96 26.49 0.25
CA GLY A 463 -8.77 27.79 0.91
C GLY A 463 -9.78 28.11 2.00
N ILE A 464 -9.46 29.12 2.80
CA ILE A 464 -10.29 29.59 3.92
C ILE A 464 -10.33 31.12 3.97
N TRP A 465 -11.43 31.65 4.49
CA TRP A 465 -11.50 33.02 4.98
C TRP A 465 -10.98 33.05 6.41
N THR A 466 -10.02 33.92 6.70
CA THR A 466 -9.33 33.98 7.99
C THR A 466 -9.81 35.13 8.88
N ASP A 467 -11.12 35.37 8.95
CA ASP A 467 -11.68 36.57 9.59
C ASP A 467 -12.03 36.40 11.08
N ASN A 468 -11.62 35.28 11.71
CA ASN A 468 -11.92 34.90 13.09
C ASN A 468 -10.64 34.59 13.90
N GLY A 469 -9.66 35.49 13.83
CA GLY A 469 -8.35 35.33 14.48
C GLY A 469 -7.35 34.55 13.61
N ASP A 470 -6.25 34.08 14.22
CA ASP A 470 -5.28 33.23 13.52
C ASP A 470 -5.93 31.89 13.16
N MET A 471 -6.06 31.63 11.86
CA MET A 471 -6.73 30.46 11.30
C MET A 471 -5.80 29.80 10.30
N TRP A 472 -5.84 28.47 10.26
CA TRP A 472 -5.03 27.69 9.34
C TRP A 472 -5.84 26.54 8.71
N LEU A 473 -5.43 26.16 7.50
CA LEU A 473 -5.82 24.93 6.84
C LEU A 473 -4.55 24.22 6.36
N GLN A 474 -4.57 22.90 6.46
CA GLN A 474 -3.58 22.02 5.85
C GLN A 474 -4.28 21.09 4.87
N ALA A 475 -3.63 20.82 3.74
CA ALA A 475 -4.14 20.03 2.64
C ALA A 475 -3.09 19.04 2.15
N ASP A 476 -3.52 17.83 1.81
CA ASP A 476 -2.64 16.76 1.36
C ASP A 476 -3.36 15.82 0.39
N ASP A 477 -2.59 15.04 -0.37
CA ASP A 477 -3.05 13.99 -1.29
C ASP A 477 -4.19 14.44 -2.24
N ILE A 478 -3.99 15.56 -2.91
CA ILE A 478 -5.01 16.12 -3.81
C ILE A 478 -5.00 15.40 -5.16
N ALA A 479 -6.14 14.90 -5.60
CA ALA A 479 -6.26 14.16 -6.83
C ALA A 479 -7.41 14.62 -7.71
N ILE A 480 -7.16 14.68 -9.03
CA ILE A 480 -8.21 14.75 -10.05
C ILE A 480 -8.09 13.53 -10.93
N VAL A 481 -9.13 12.70 -10.95
CA VAL A 481 -9.22 11.52 -11.82
C VAL A 481 -10.48 11.58 -12.66
N ARG A 482 -10.40 11.00 -13.86
CA ARG A 482 -11.58 10.85 -14.72
C ARG A 482 -12.61 9.97 -14.00
N ALA A 483 -13.87 10.37 -14.00
CA ALA A 483 -14.93 9.51 -13.51
C ALA A 483 -15.05 8.27 -14.43
N ALA A 484 -15.33 7.10 -13.85
CA ALA A 484 -15.72 5.95 -14.65
C ALA A 484 -17.06 6.28 -15.36
N PRO A 485 -17.18 5.95 -16.66
CA PRO A 485 -18.38 6.24 -17.44
C PRO A 485 -19.63 5.48 -16.95
#